data_AF-F4KK35-F1
#
_entry.id   AF-F4KK35-F1
#
_cell.length_a   1.000
_cell.length_b   1.000
_cell.length_c   1.000
_cell.angle_alpha   90.00
_cell.angle_beta   90.00
_cell.angle_gamma   90.00
#
_symmetry.space_group_name_H-M   'P 1'
#
loop_
_entity.id
_entity.type
_entity.pdbx_description
1 polymer ?
#
loop_
_entity_poly.entity_id
_entity_poly.type
_entity_poly.pdbx_seq_one_letter_code
_entity_poly.pdbx_strand_id
1 'polypeptide(L)'
;MKRIATILLYITVALLIAWQIPWWYNYLRADASREPFTIYSQLLGDFIVTGHDEGAITYRSGKGVQYSREEVDSLLPTFYYRQLLTDGRLPDTLYGEAVTPQLIQRSGVTFRSSPRTLSAPAVALYPLLESASRRVKLEMPEDLFRITDQAIEFVDMQSNQLDKAKSASYTKLFQEKGFAFPAQRVAGNATAQKEYDNGYLLIDQQGKLFHLKQMAGKPYLRAIDLPEGVEAAETFVWELPSRRHIGLVSTRDHQLYLIEREGYRPCRLEIPSWDPLREDLTIIGNDLDSYTLKVSTADATSYYALDATNYTLLSSLQVDHPERAMPGLHFTSRLDGWVKPRLD
;
A
#
# COMPACT_ATOMS: atom_id res chain seq x y z
N MET A 1 -42.42 -37.88 -10.92
CA MET A 1 -41.56 -37.05 -10.05
C MET A 1 -40.10 -37.49 -10.04
N LYS A 2 -39.76 -38.75 -9.71
CA LYS A 2 -38.35 -39.22 -9.70
C LYS A 2 -37.62 -39.03 -11.03
N ARG A 3 -38.22 -39.39 -12.18
CA ARG A 3 -37.58 -39.24 -13.52
C ARG A 3 -37.26 -37.80 -13.90
N ILE A 4 -38.14 -36.84 -13.57
CA ILE A 4 -37.92 -35.42 -13.85
C ILE A 4 -36.80 -34.88 -12.95
N ALA A 5 -36.76 -35.27 -11.68
CA ALA A 5 -35.68 -34.93 -10.77
C ALA A 5 -34.33 -35.52 -11.23
N THR A 6 -34.31 -36.74 -11.76
CA THR A 6 -33.10 -37.36 -12.32
C THR A 6 -32.62 -36.63 -13.58
N ILE A 7 -33.53 -36.20 -14.46
CA ILE A 7 -33.19 -35.42 -15.66
C ILE A 7 -32.61 -34.05 -15.26
N LEU A 8 -33.26 -33.35 -14.32
CA LEU A 8 -32.75 -32.08 -13.79
C LEU A 8 -31.37 -32.25 -13.12
N LEU A 9 -31.16 -33.32 -12.35
CA LEU A 9 -29.86 -33.64 -11.76
C LEU A 9 -28.78 -33.80 -12.84
N TYR A 10 -29.06 -34.57 -13.90
CA TYR A 10 -28.09 -34.76 -14.99
C TYR A 10 -27.80 -33.47 -15.74
N ILE A 11 -28.80 -32.61 -15.97
CA ILE A 11 -28.61 -31.30 -16.58
C ILE A 11 -27.71 -30.43 -15.68
N THR A 12 -27.99 -30.37 -14.37
CA THR A 12 -27.17 -29.58 -13.43
C THR A 12 -25.74 -30.11 -13.36
N VAL A 13 -25.54 -31.42 -13.33
CA VAL A 13 -24.21 -32.04 -13.33
C VAL A 13 -23.48 -31.74 -14.64
N ALA A 14 -24.13 -31.86 -15.79
CA ALA A 14 -23.53 -31.54 -17.08
C ALA A 14 -23.12 -30.06 -17.16
N LEU A 15 -23.94 -29.16 -16.62
CA LEU A 15 -23.67 -27.72 -16.58
C LEU A 15 -22.50 -27.39 -15.64
N LEU A 16 -22.43 -28.05 -14.48
CA LEU A 16 -21.29 -27.95 -13.56
C LEU A 16 -20.00 -28.48 -14.20
N ILE A 17 -20.04 -29.61 -14.90
CA ILE A 17 -18.88 -30.19 -15.58
C ILE A 17 -18.42 -29.27 -16.72
N ALA A 18 -19.36 -28.77 -17.54
CA ALA A 18 -19.05 -27.83 -18.61
C ALA A 18 -18.42 -26.53 -18.08
N TRP A 19 -18.79 -26.11 -16.88
CA TRP A 19 -18.16 -24.98 -16.19
C TRP A 19 -16.79 -25.32 -15.59
N GLN A 20 -16.63 -26.52 -15.01
CA GLN A 20 -15.43 -26.90 -14.26
C GLN A 20 -14.29 -27.40 -15.16
N ILE A 21 -14.57 -28.02 -16.31
CA ILE A 21 -13.55 -28.55 -17.23
C ILE A 21 -12.61 -27.45 -17.76
N PRO A 22 -13.11 -26.30 -18.28
CA PRO A 22 -12.23 -25.22 -18.73
C PRO A 22 -11.32 -24.71 -17.60
N TRP A 23 -11.88 -24.58 -16.40
CA TRP A 23 -11.13 -24.17 -15.22
C TRP A 23 -10.02 -25.17 -14.87
N TRP A 24 -10.30 -26.47 -14.86
CA TRP A 24 -9.30 -27.52 -14.60
C TRP A 24 -8.22 -27.58 -15.67
N TYR A 25 -8.61 -27.47 -16.94
CA TYR A 25 -7.67 -27.47 -18.06
C TYR A 25 -6.71 -26.29 -17.97
N ASN A 26 -7.24 -25.10 -17.67
CA ASN A 26 -6.43 -23.90 -17.50
C ASN A 26 -5.59 -23.95 -16.22
N TYR A 27 -6.10 -24.49 -15.11
CA TYR A 27 -5.34 -24.67 -13.87
C TYR A 27 -4.14 -25.61 -14.05
N LEU A 28 -4.32 -26.72 -14.79
CA LEU A 28 -3.25 -27.66 -15.09
C LEU A 28 -2.20 -27.11 -16.04
N ARG A 29 -2.58 -26.17 -16.91
CA ARG A 29 -1.68 -25.49 -17.86
C ARG A 29 -1.22 -24.11 -17.35
N ALA A 30 -1.69 -23.69 -16.18
CA ALA A 30 -1.28 -22.42 -15.60
C ALA A 30 0.19 -22.55 -15.23
N ASP A 31 1.05 -22.05 -16.11
CA ASP A 31 2.43 -21.80 -15.75
C ASP A 31 2.37 -20.82 -14.60
N ALA A 32 2.84 -21.28 -13.44
CA ALA A 32 3.13 -20.43 -12.30
C ALA A 32 4.37 -19.61 -12.66
N SER A 33 4.28 -18.74 -13.67
CA SER A 33 5.25 -17.70 -13.95
C SER A 33 5.24 -16.77 -12.74
N ARG A 34 6.07 -17.13 -11.76
CA ARG A 34 6.36 -16.29 -10.61
C ARG A 34 7.01 -15.06 -11.19
N GLU A 35 6.32 -13.92 -11.09
CA GLU A 35 6.91 -12.65 -11.48
C GLU A 35 8.27 -12.52 -10.82
N PRO A 36 9.31 -12.22 -11.59
CA PRO A 36 10.63 -12.06 -11.00
C PRO A 36 10.59 -10.88 -10.04
N PHE A 37 11.23 -11.07 -8.88
CA PHE A 37 11.38 -9.99 -7.93
C PHE A 37 12.41 -9.01 -8.47
N THR A 38 12.03 -7.75 -8.67
CA THR A 38 12.92 -6.74 -9.25
C THR A 38 13.09 -5.59 -8.28
N ILE A 39 14.33 -5.21 -8.01
CA ILE A 39 14.71 -4.12 -7.12
C ILE A 39 15.83 -3.30 -7.75
N TYR A 40 15.81 -1.98 -7.58
CA TYR A 40 16.84 -1.09 -8.07
C TYR A 40 18.08 -1.12 -7.16
N SER A 41 19.27 -1.13 -7.76
CA SER A 41 20.53 -0.94 -7.06
C SER A 41 21.12 0.41 -7.45
N GLN A 42 21.25 1.32 -6.49
CA GLN A 42 21.88 2.62 -6.73
C GLN A 42 23.40 2.49 -7.00
N LEU A 43 24.06 1.49 -6.43
CA LEU A 43 25.48 1.20 -6.71
C LEU A 43 25.72 0.77 -8.15
N LEU A 44 24.77 0.00 -8.73
CA LEU A 44 24.85 -0.45 -10.11
C LEU A 44 24.28 0.58 -11.10
N GLY A 45 23.31 1.38 -10.67
CA GLY A 45 22.52 2.25 -11.55
C GLY A 45 21.58 1.46 -12.47
N ASP A 46 21.19 0.24 -12.09
CA ASP A 46 20.31 -0.64 -12.86
C ASP A 46 19.45 -1.49 -11.93
N PHE A 47 18.38 -2.07 -12.49
CA PHE A 47 17.53 -3.03 -11.79
C PHE A 47 18.21 -4.40 -11.71
N ILE A 48 18.04 -5.06 -10.57
CA ILE A 48 18.39 -6.46 -10.35
C ILE A 48 17.08 -7.25 -10.37
N VAL A 49 16.97 -8.12 -11.36
CA VAL A 49 15.84 -9.01 -11.60
C VAL A 49 16.21 -10.40 -11.08
N THR A 50 15.53 -10.81 -10.02
CA THR A 50 15.64 -12.13 -9.41
C THR A 50 14.59 -13.05 -9.99
N GLY A 51 15.03 -13.97 -10.84
CA GLY A 51 14.19 -14.99 -11.48
C GLY A 51 14.40 -16.37 -10.89
N HIS A 52 13.53 -17.30 -11.30
CA HIS A 52 13.72 -18.73 -11.08
C HIS A 52 13.89 -19.40 -12.44
N ASP A 53 15.05 -20.03 -12.65
CA ASP A 53 15.38 -20.76 -13.86
C ASP A 53 15.70 -22.21 -13.45
N GLU A 54 14.96 -23.19 -13.97
CA GLU A 54 15.14 -24.63 -13.69
C GLU A 54 15.27 -25.01 -12.19
N GLY A 55 14.62 -24.25 -11.29
CA GLY A 55 14.67 -24.47 -9.84
C GLY A 55 15.84 -23.77 -9.11
N ALA A 56 16.77 -23.16 -9.84
CA ALA A 56 17.81 -22.29 -9.29
C ALA A 56 17.37 -20.82 -9.30
N ILE A 57 17.81 -20.06 -8.30
CA ILE A 57 17.61 -18.60 -8.25
C ILE A 57 18.67 -17.96 -9.14
N THR A 58 18.25 -17.20 -10.14
CA THR A 58 19.15 -16.44 -11.01
C THR A 58 18.99 -14.95 -10.77
N TYR A 59 20.11 -14.23 -10.77
CA TYR A 59 20.12 -12.78 -10.63
C TYR A 59 20.66 -12.19 -11.92
N ARG A 60 19.85 -11.35 -12.57
CA ARG A 60 20.20 -10.68 -13.82
C ARG A 60 20.04 -9.18 -13.66
N SER A 61 20.91 -8.38 -14.25
CA SER A 61 20.66 -6.95 -14.40
C SER A 61 19.55 -6.70 -15.42
N GLY A 62 18.97 -5.50 -15.46
CA GLY A 62 18.07 -5.07 -16.53
C GLY A 62 18.70 -5.22 -17.92
N LYS A 63 20.03 -5.03 -18.02
CA LYS A 63 20.85 -5.28 -19.22
C LYS A 63 21.18 -6.76 -19.52
N GLY A 64 20.73 -7.71 -18.69
CA GLY A 64 20.92 -9.14 -18.90
C GLY A 64 22.23 -9.73 -18.39
N VAL A 65 23.05 -8.95 -17.66
CA VAL A 65 24.29 -9.45 -17.04
C VAL A 65 23.93 -10.33 -15.83
N GLN A 66 24.47 -11.55 -15.78
CA GLN A 66 24.27 -12.44 -14.64
C GLN A 66 25.23 -12.11 -13.51
N TYR A 67 24.71 -12.08 -12.29
CA TYR A 67 25.50 -11.92 -11.07
C TYR A 67 25.37 -13.15 -10.17
N SER A 68 26.44 -13.44 -9.46
CA SER A 68 26.42 -14.38 -8.34
C SER A 68 25.64 -13.81 -7.16
N ARG A 69 25.22 -14.68 -6.23
CA ARG A 69 24.51 -14.26 -5.01
C ARG A 69 25.34 -13.28 -4.18
N GLU A 70 26.62 -13.55 -4.00
CA GLU A 70 27.51 -12.72 -3.18
C GLU A 70 27.75 -11.32 -3.77
N GLU A 71 27.75 -11.21 -5.11
CA GLU A 71 27.82 -9.92 -5.80
C GLU A 71 26.53 -9.13 -5.58
N VAL A 72 25.36 -9.77 -5.73
CA VAL A 72 24.05 -9.14 -5.50
C VAL A 72 23.90 -8.65 -4.07
N ASP A 73 24.34 -9.44 -3.09
CA ASP A 73 24.31 -9.05 -1.68
C ASP A 73 25.10 -7.75 -1.47
N SER A 74 26.23 -7.59 -2.17
CA SER A 74 27.07 -6.38 -2.11
C SER A 74 26.50 -5.20 -2.92
N LEU A 75 25.77 -5.48 -4.01
CA LEU A 75 25.11 -4.47 -4.84
C LEU A 75 23.83 -3.92 -4.19
N LEU A 76 23.23 -4.65 -3.26
CA LEU A 76 22.02 -4.26 -2.52
C LEU A 76 22.28 -4.29 -1.00
N PRO A 77 23.22 -3.48 -0.50
CA PRO A 77 23.68 -3.57 0.87
C PRO A 77 22.60 -3.20 1.89
N THR A 78 21.65 -2.33 1.52
CA THR A 78 20.53 -1.93 2.36
C THR A 78 19.47 -3.03 2.50
N PHE A 79 19.30 -3.87 1.47
CA PHE A 79 18.35 -4.97 1.46
C PHE A 79 18.92 -6.24 2.11
N TYR A 80 20.17 -6.60 1.77
CA TYR A 80 20.85 -7.80 2.28
C TYR A 80 21.79 -7.53 3.47
N TYR A 81 21.56 -6.44 4.21
CA TYR A 81 22.43 -6.00 5.30
C TYR A 81 22.71 -7.07 6.37
N ARG A 82 21.74 -7.95 6.67
CA ARG A 82 21.91 -9.05 7.63
C ARG A 82 22.91 -10.09 7.17
N GLN A 83 22.90 -10.41 5.88
CA GLN A 83 23.84 -11.36 5.27
C GLN A 83 25.23 -10.74 5.26
N LEU A 84 25.36 -9.50 4.77
CA LEU A 84 26.62 -8.76 4.76
C LEU A 84 27.23 -8.58 6.15
N LEU A 85 26.42 -8.40 7.19
CA LEU A 85 26.89 -8.34 8.57
C LEU A 85 27.47 -9.67 9.06
N THR A 86 26.79 -10.76 8.73
CA THR A 86 27.25 -12.11 9.10
C THR A 86 28.58 -12.43 8.42
N ASP A 87 28.73 -11.98 7.17
CA ASP A 87 29.94 -12.19 6.37
C ASP A 87 31.06 -11.16 6.66
N GLY A 88 30.81 -10.18 7.54
CA GLY A 88 31.77 -9.11 7.86
C GLY A 88 32.06 -8.16 6.68
N ARG A 89 31.13 -8.06 5.72
CA ARG A 89 31.24 -7.31 4.46
C ARG A 89 30.35 -6.07 4.40
N LEU A 90 29.61 -5.76 5.47
CA LEU A 90 28.79 -4.55 5.50
C LEU A 90 29.71 -3.31 5.41
N PRO A 91 29.51 -2.40 4.45
CA PRO A 91 30.30 -1.19 4.36
C PRO A 91 30.06 -0.29 5.58
N ASP A 92 31.11 0.32 6.13
CA ASP A 92 31.00 1.32 7.20
C ASP A 92 30.38 2.64 6.70
N THR A 93 30.44 2.87 5.39
CA THR A 93 29.88 4.06 4.73
C THR A 93 29.09 3.64 3.49
N LEU A 94 27.88 4.20 3.33
CA LEU A 94 27.07 4.07 2.12
C LEU A 94 26.64 5.48 1.68
N TYR A 95 26.75 5.75 0.38
CA TYR A 95 26.31 7.01 -0.22
C TYR A 95 26.91 8.29 0.42
N GLY A 96 28.10 8.18 0.99
CA GLY A 96 28.79 9.30 1.67
C GLY A 96 28.43 9.48 3.15
N GLU A 97 27.55 8.63 3.70
CA GLU A 97 27.14 8.66 5.10
C GLU A 97 27.64 7.44 5.86
N ALA A 98 28.01 7.63 7.13
CA ALA A 98 28.35 6.52 8.01
C ALA A 98 27.09 5.72 8.34
N VAL A 99 27.11 4.42 8.07
CA VAL A 99 25.94 3.56 8.26
C VAL A 99 26.15 2.57 9.39
N THR A 100 25.05 2.27 10.06
CA THR A 100 25.00 1.21 11.07
C THR A 100 23.87 0.24 10.70
N PRO A 101 23.96 -1.03 11.13
CA PRO A 101 22.88 -2.01 10.93
C PRO A 101 21.52 -1.52 11.41
N GLN A 102 21.50 -0.83 12.55
CA GLN A 102 20.29 -0.29 13.16
C GLN A 102 19.72 0.85 12.31
N LEU A 103 20.57 1.70 11.74
CA LEU A 103 20.14 2.76 10.83
C LEU A 103 19.51 2.18 9.56
N ILE A 104 20.15 1.19 8.92
CA ILE A 104 19.63 0.53 7.72
C ILE A 104 18.28 -0.13 8.01
N GLN A 105 18.17 -0.85 9.12
CA GLN A 105 16.93 -1.51 9.52
C GLN A 105 15.77 -0.53 9.74
N ARG A 106 16.03 0.59 10.43
CA ARG A 106 14.99 1.59 10.73
C ARG A 106 14.57 2.41 9.50
N SER A 107 15.47 2.51 8.53
CA SER A 107 15.26 3.24 7.27
C SER A 107 14.62 2.36 6.19
N GLY A 108 14.31 1.10 6.49
CA GLY A 108 13.63 0.20 5.58
C GLY A 108 12.21 0.66 5.26
N VAL A 109 11.86 0.64 3.97
CA VAL A 109 10.60 1.15 3.44
C VAL A 109 9.84 0.01 2.76
N THR A 110 8.58 -0.17 3.14
CA THR A 110 7.67 -1.09 2.45
C THR A 110 6.24 -0.55 2.48
N PHE A 111 5.58 -0.58 1.33
CA PHE A 111 4.17 -0.25 1.16
C PHE A 111 3.56 -1.16 0.10
N ARG A 112 2.30 -1.53 0.29
CA ARG A 112 1.53 -2.27 -0.71
C ARG A 112 0.09 -1.78 -0.71
N SER A 113 -0.39 -1.42 -1.89
CA SER A 113 -1.79 -1.14 -2.16
C SER A 113 -2.30 -2.11 -3.23
N SER A 114 -3.53 -2.57 -3.06
CA SER A 114 -4.21 -3.40 -4.04
C SER A 114 -5.65 -2.91 -4.22
N PRO A 115 -6.14 -2.78 -5.47
CA PRO A 115 -7.52 -2.38 -5.77
C PRO A 115 -8.58 -3.19 -5.03
N ARG A 116 -8.31 -4.49 -4.85
CA ARG A 116 -9.21 -5.42 -4.17
C ARG A 116 -9.44 -5.03 -2.71
N THR A 117 -8.40 -4.58 -2.03
CA THR A 117 -8.49 -4.17 -0.61
C THR A 117 -9.25 -2.86 -0.47
N LEU A 118 -9.09 -1.94 -1.42
CA LEU A 118 -9.76 -0.64 -1.41
C LEU A 118 -11.24 -0.72 -1.82
N SER A 119 -11.56 -1.62 -2.74
CA SER A 119 -12.93 -1.82 -3.23
C SER A 119 -13.79 -2.68 -2.28
N ALA A 120 -13.17 -3.32 -1.29
CA ALA A 120 -13.88 -4.13 -0.33
C ALA A 120 -14.73 -3.25 0.60
N PRO A 121 -15.99 -3.63 0.88
CA PRO A 121 -16.81 -2.90 1.84
C PRO A 121 -16.16 -2.95 3.22
N ALA A 122 -15.88 -1.79 3.80
CA ALA A 122 -15.35 -1.63 5.14
C ALA A 122 -16.40 -1.03 6.08
N VAL A 123 -16.39 -1.45 7.34
CA VAL A 123 -17.19 -0.81 8.38
C VAL A 123 -16.53 0.51 8.72
N ALA A 124 -17.27 1.63 8.58
CA ALA A 124 -16.78 2.97 8.87
C ALA A 124 -16.72 3.28 10.38
N LEU A 125 -16.06 2.42 11.15
CA LEU A 125 -15.78 2.57 12.58
C LEU A 125 -14.29 2.37 12.81
N TYR A 126 -13.65 3.36 13.43
CA TYR A 126 -12.20 3.46 13.49
C TYR A 126 -11.75 3.73 14.93
N PRO A 127 -10.74 3.02 15.46
CA PRO A 127 -10.16 3.36 16.76
C PRO A 127 -9.23 4.58 16.59
N LEU A 128 -9.34 5.57 17.47
CA LEU A 128 -8.40 6.69 17.52
C LEU A 128 -7.38 6.46 18.64
N LEU A 129 -6.17 6.01 18.27
CA LEU A 129 -5.09 5.75 19.22
C LEU A 129 -4.46 7.05 19.71
N GLU A 130 -3.87 7.01 20.90
CA GLU A 130 -3.12 8.12 21.47
C GLU A 130 -1.72 8.22 20.83
N SER A 131 -1.55 9.17 19.91
CA SER A 131 -0.30 9.37 19.17
C SER A 131 0.84 9.91 20.04
N ALA A 132 0.52 10.51 21.20
CA ALA A 132 1.50 10.97 22.20
C ALA A 132 1.50 10.09 23.47
N SER A 133 1.40 8.76 23.30
CA SER A 133 1.44 7.83 24.43
C SER A 133 2.78 7.95 25.19
N ARG A 134 2.69 8.06 26.51
CA ARG A 134 3.86 7.99 27.41
C ARG A 134 4.37 6.56 27.59
N ARG A 135 3.64 5.57 27.08
CA ARG A 135 3.96 4.14 27.20
C ARG A 135 4.49 3.61 25.88
N VAL A 136 5.37 2.60 25.96
CA VAL A 136 5.98 1.96 24.78
C VAL A 136 4.95 1.22 23.92
N LYS A 137 3.89 0.69 24.56
CA LYS A 137 2.77 0.06 23.84
C LYS A 137 1.62 1.04 23.71
N LEU A 138 1.03 1.08 22.52
CA LEU A 138 -0.23 1.77 22.28
C LEU A 138 -1.35 0.97 22.95
N GLU A 139 -2.31 1.68 23.54
CA GLU A 139 -3.50 1.09 24.15
C GLU A 139 -4.67 1.26 23.19
N MET A 140 -5.51 0.23 23.08
CA MET A 140 -6.75 0.36 22.31
C MET A 140 -7.69 1.30 23.06
N PRO A 141 -8.29 2.29 22.39
CA PRO A 141 -9.29 3.16 23.01
C PRO A 141 -10.51 2.33 23.41
N GLU A 142 -11.31 2.85 24.35
CA GLU A 142 -12.60 2.25 24.74
C GLU A 142 -13.74 2.66 23.78
N ASP A 143 -13.48 3.62 22.90
CA ASP A 143 -14.40 4.13 21.90
C ASP A 143 -13.87 4.04 20.46
N LEU A 144 -14.81 4.04 19.52
CA LEU A 144 -14.55 4.08 18.08
C LEU A 144 -15.18 5.34 17.50
N PHE A 145 -14.50 5.99 16.56
CA PHE A 145 -15.06 7.12 15.84
C PHE A 145 -15.65 6.71 14.49
N ARG A 146 -16.67 7.44 14.06
CA ARG A 146 -17.19 7.46 12.69
C ARG A 146 -17.37 8.91 12.26
N ILE A 147 -17.34 9.14 10.95
CA ILE A 147 -17.65 10.45 10.37
C ILE A 147 -18.98 10.33 9.64
N THR A 148 -19.96 11.16 10.04
CA THR A 148 -21.26 11.28 9.40
C THR A 148 -21.28 12.49 8.46
N ASP A 149 -22.43 12.76 7.84
CA ASP A 149 -22.62 13.91 6.95
C ASP A 149 -22.47 15.27 7.64
N GLN A 150 -22.45 15.31 8.98
CA GLN A 150 -22.46 16.56 9.74
C GLN A 150 -21.43 16.62 10.86
N ALA A 151 -20.94 15.48 11.34
CA ALA A 151 -20.16 15.42 12.57
C ALA A 151 -19.20 14.23 12.60
N ILE A 152 -18.23 14.30 13.51
CA ILE A 152 -17.44 13.16 13.95
C ILE A 152 -18.00 12.68 15.29
N GLU A 153 -18.36 11.41 15.33
CA GLU A 153 -19.07 10.77 16.43
C GLU A 153 -18.22 9.68 17.06
N PHE A 154 -18.13 9.66 18.39
CA PHE A 154 -17.44 8.65 19.18
C PHE A 154 -18.45 7.74 19.86
N VAL A 155 -18.38 6.44 19.56
CA VAL A 155 -19.26 5.40 20.10
C VAL A 155 -18.45 4.54 21.07
N ASP A 156 -18.90 4.49 22.32
CA ASP A 156 -18.34 3.63 23.35
C ASP A 156 -18.58 2.15 23.01
N MET A 157 -17.54 1.32 23.06
CA MET A 157 -17.63 -0.08 22.63
C MET A 157 -18.42 -0.96 23.59
N GLN A 158 -18.46 -0.62 24.88
CA GLN A 158 -19.13 -1.45 25.89
C GLN A 158 -20.64 -1.21 25.91
N SER A 159 -21.05 0.06 25.93
CA SER A 159 -22.43 0.50 26.04
C SER A 159 -23.10 0.73 24.69
N ASN A 160 -22.32 0.81 23.61
CA ASN A 160 -22.77 1.19 22.26
C ASN A 160 -23.51 2.55 22.26
N GLN A 161 -23.11 3.45 23.17
CA GLN A 161 -23.67 4.79 23.30
C GLN A 161 -22.73 5.83 22.73
N LEU A 162 -23.31 6.93 22.24
CA LEU A 162 -22.58 8.07 21.73
C LEU A 162 -22.01 8.90 22.90
N ASP A 163 -20.70 9.12 22.93
CA ASP A 163 -20.09 10.14 23.78
C ASP A 163 -20.35 11.53 23.16
N LYS A 164 -21.43 12.17 23.61
CA LYS A 164 -21.85 13.49 23.12
C LYS A 164 -20.81 14.57 23.40
N ALA A 165 -20.11 14.51 24.53
CA ALA A 165 -19.16 15.55 24.93
C ALA A 165 -17.91 15.49 24.06
N LYS A 166 -17.34 14.29 23.88
CA LYS A 166 -16.18 14.07 23.01
C LYS A 166 -16.52 14.37 21.54
N SER A 167 -17.65 13.87 21.05
CA SER A 167 -18.12 14.10 19.67
C SER A 167 -18.31 15.59 19.36
N ALA A 168 -18.93 16.36 20.27
CA ALA A 168 -19.11 17.80 20.09
C ALA A 168 -17.78 18.55 20.07
N SER A 169 -16.83 18.17 20.93
CA SER A 169 -15.50 18.78 20.99
C SER A 169 -14.71 18.57 19.69
N TYR A 170 -14.67 17.34 19.18
CA TYR A 170 -14.01 17.03 17.91
C TYR A 170 -14.72 17.69 16.73
N THR A 171 -16.05 17.64 16.68
CA THR A 171 -16.83 18.27 15.59
C THR A 171 -16.59 19.77 15.52
N LYS A 172 -16.52 20.45 16.67
CA LYS A 172 -16.18 21.87 16.73
C LYS A 172 -14.80 22.15 16.14
N LEU A 173 -13.79 21.34 16.47
CA LEU A 173 -12.45 21.48 15.89
C LEU A 173 -12.46 21.30 14.36
N PHE A 174 -13.22 20.33 13.85
CA PHE A 174 -13.34 20.10 12.40
C PHE A 174 -13.92 21.32 11.69
N GLN A 175 -14.99 21.91 12.25
CA GLN A 175 -15.60 23.13 11.73
C GLN A 175 -14.66 24.34 11.80
N GLU A 176 -13.96 24.52 12.92
CA GLU A 176 -12.96 25.59 13.09
C GLU A 176 -11.79 25.49 12.10
N LYS A 177 -11.42 24.26 11.70
CA LYS A 177 -10.39 23.99 10.69
C LYS A 177 -10.92 23.98 9.26
N GLY A 178 -12.21 24.22 9.05
CA GLY A 178 -12.82 24.30 7.73
C GLY A 178 -12.99 22.95 7.02
N PHE A 179 -13.10 21.86 7.77
CA PHE A 179 -13.37 20.52 7.21
C PHE A 179 -14.80 20.46 6.66
N ALA A 180 -14.96 20.06 5.39
CA ALA A 180 -16.27 19.86 4.79
C ALA A 180 -16.75 18.41 4.96
N PHE A 181 -17.79 18.21 5.76
CA PHE A 181 -18.43 16.89 5.92
C PHE A 181 -19.32 16.54 4.71
N PRO A 182 -19.52 15.23 4.41
CA PRO A 182 -18.88 14.06 5.01
C PRO A 182 -17.41 13.88 4.56
N ALA A 183 -16.66 13.03 5.27
CA ALA A 183 -15.37 12.57 4.78
C ALA A 183 -15.56 11.64 3.57
N GLN A 184 -14.90 11.94 2.45
CA GLN A 184 -14.84 11.05 1.29
C GLN A 184 -13.99 9.82 1.60
N ARG A 185 -12.87 10.01 2.31
CA ARG A 185 -11.96 8.95 2.72
C ARG A 185 -11.44 9.13 4.13
N VAL A 186 -11.31 8.02 4.84
CA VAL A 186 -10.70 7.90 6.16
C VAL A 186 -9.66 6.79 6.09
N ALA A 187 -8.39 7.17 6.05
CA ALA A 187 -7.29 6.23 6.01
C ALA A 187 -6.53 6.26 7.33
N GLY A 188 -6.33 5.09 7.89
CA GLY A 188 -5.50 4.90 9.07
C GLY A 188 -5.30 3.42 9.30
N ASN A 189 -4.46 3.12 10.28
CA ASN A 189 -4.15 1.76 10.62
C ASN A 189 -4.66 1.49 12.04
N ALA A 190 -5.61 0.57 12.16
CA ALA A 190 -6.37 0.35 13.39
C ALA A 190 -5.64 -0.50 14.44
N THR A 191 -4.43 -1.01 14.16
CA THR A 191 -3.73 -1.91 15.11
C THR A 191 -2.92 -1.17 16.17
N ALA A 192 -3.02 -1.60 17.44
CA ALA A 192 -2.16 -1.12 18.53
C ALA A 192 -0.78 -1.81 18.59
N GLN A 193 -0.49 -2.76 17.69
CA GLN A 193 0.81 -3.47 17.66
C GLN A 193 1.95 -2.64 17.05
N LYS A 194 1.67 -1.41 16.64
CA LYS A 194 2.66 -0.53 16.03
C LYS A 194 3.55 0.11 17.09
N GLU A 195 4.76 0.49 16.68
CA GLU A 195 5.70 1.22 17.55
C GLU A 195 5.23 2.64 17.88
N TYR A 196 4.44 3.25 17.00
CA TYR A 196 3.86 4.57 17.17
C TYR A 196 2.64 4.72 16.26
N ASP A 197 1.83 5.74 16.54
CA ASP A 197 0.63 6.03 15.78
C ASP A 197 0.78 7.33 14.99
N ASN A 198 0.55 7.25 13.67
CA ASN A 198 0.46 8.42 12.79
C ASN A 198 -0.97 8.92 12.63
N GLY A 199 -1.92 8.43 13.42
CA GLY A 199 -3.31 8.84 13.35
C GLY A 199 -3.93 8.52 11.99
N TYR A 200 -4.75 9.44 11.50
CA TYR A 200 -5.55 9.27 10.30
C TYR A 200 -5.29 10.40 9.31
N LEU A 201 -5.27 10.03 8.03
CA LEU A 201 -5.41 10.96 6.91
C LEU A 201 -6.87 10.94 6.43
N LEU A 202 -7.45 12.12 6.32
CA LEU A 202 -8.85 12.32 5.96
C LEU A 202 -8.91 13.14 4.68
N ILE A 203 -9.81 12.76 3.77
CA ILE A 203 -10.19 13.57 2.62
C ILE A 203 -11.62 14.05 2.85
N ASP A 204 -11.81 15.36 2.82
CA ASP A 204 -13.12 15.99 3.04
C ASP A 204 -13.97 15.97 1.76
N GLN A 205 -15.20 16.50 1.82
CA GLN A 205 -16.10 16.55 0.66
C GLN A 205 -15.57 17.41 -0.51
N GLN A 206 -14.65 18.34 -0.24
CA GLN A 206 -14.05 19.24 -1.22
C GLN A 206 -12.72 18.69 -1.79
N GLY A 207 -12.30 17.47 -1.41
CA GLY A 207 -11.04 16.89 -1.83
C GLY A 207 -9.81 17.46 -1.10
N LYS A 208 -10.01 18.16 0.02
CA LYS A 208 -8.92 18.68 0.87
C LYS A 208 -8.41 17.60 1.81
N LEU A 209 -7.11 17.61 2.04
CA LEU A 209 -6.43 16.64 2.89
C LEU A 209 -6.25 17.17 4.31
N PHE A 210 -6.59 16.34 5.29
CA PHE A 210 -6.41 16.64 6.71
C PHE A 210 -5.73 15.50 7.44
N HIS A 211 -5.00 15.83 8.48
CA HIS A 211 -4.35 14.90 9.38
C HIS A 211 -4.95 14.98 10.78
N LEU A 212 -5.60 13.90 11.20
CA LEU A 212 -6.26 13.75 12.49
C LEU A 212 -5.38 12.90 13.42
N LYS A 213 -5.15 13.39 14.63
CA LYS A 213 -4.48 12.67 15.72
C LYS A 213 -5.17 12.92 17.05
N GLN A 214 -4.93 12.03 18.00
CA GLN A 214 -5.13 12.33 19.40
C GLN A 214 -3.77 12.58 20.05
N MET A 215 -3.66 13.69 20.77
CA MET A 215 -2.44 14.09 21.48
C MET A 215 -2.74 14.45 22.92
N ALA A 216 -2.28 13.62 23.85
CA ALA A 216 -2.52 13.72 25.29
C ALA A 216 -4.02 13.91 25.62
N GLY A 217 -4.88 13.10 25.00
CA GLY A 217 -6.34 13.13 25.17
C GLY A 217 -7.04 14.29 24.46
N LYS A 218 -6.32 15.14 23.71
CA LYS A 218 -6.91 16.26 22.97
C LYS A 218 -6.94 15.99 21.46
N PRO A 219 -7.99 16.45 20.77
CA PRO A 219 -8.06 16.36 19.32
C PRO A 219 -7.00 17.25 18.67
N TYR A 220 -6.30 16.70 17.68
CA TYR A 220 -5.41 17.45 16.79
C TYR A 220 -5.87 17.25 15.36
N LEU A 221 -6.16 18.35 14.67
CA LEU A 221 -6.52 18.35 13.26
C LEU A 221 -5.73 19.43 12.54
N ARG A 222 -5.08 19.04 11.45
CA ARG A 222 -4.30 19.95 10.61
C ARG A 222 -4.64 19.73 9.14
N ALA A 223 -4.94 20.82 8.43
CA ALA A 223 -5.02 20.80 6.97
C ALA A 223 -3.62 20.64 6.38
N ILE A 224 -3.52 19.85 5.31
CA ILE A 224 -2.31 19.69 4.51
C ILE A 224 -2.58 20.36 3.17
N ASP A 225 -1.89 21.45 2.92
CA ASP A 225 -2.04 22.21 1.68
C ASP A 225 -1.37 21.45 0.54
N LEU A 226 -2.19 20.92 -0.36
CA LEU A 226 -1.72 20.36 -1.63
C LEU A 226 -1.42 21.50 -2.62
N PRO A 227 -0.60 21.26 -3.65
CA PRO A 227 -0.36 22.25 -4.69
C PRO A 227 -1.67 22.78 -5.31
N GLU A 228 -1.65 24.02 -5.80
CA GLU A 228 -2.84 24.67 -6.34
C GLU A 228 -3.46 23.85 -7.49
N GLY A 229 -4.78 23.64 -7.43
CA GLY A 229 -5.52 22.82 -8.40
C GLY A 229 -5.46 21.31 -8.16
N VAL A 230 -4.72 20.83 -7.15
CA VAL A 230 -4.61 19.40 -6.85
C VAL A 230 -5.63 18.98 -5.78
N GLU A 231 -6.53 18.07 -6.17
CA GLU A 231 -7.50 17.46 -5.26
C GLU A 231 -7.13 16.02 -4.91
N ALA A 232 -7.21 15.66 -3.63
CA ALA A 232 -6.98 14.30 -3.16
C ALA A 232 -8.15 13.38 -3.54
N ALA A 233 -7.83 12.14 -3.93
CA ALA A 233 -8.80 11.10 -4.25
C ALA A 233 -8.71 9.91 -3.28
N GLU A 234 -7.49 9.41 -3.04
CA GLU A 234 -7.22 8.33 -2.08
C GLU A 234 -6.02 8.71 -1.21
N THR A 235 -5.98 8.19 0.01
CA THR A 235 -4.90 8.46 0.95
C THR A 235 -4.56 7.21 1.76
N PHE A 236 -3.30 7.11 2.19
CA PHE A 236 -2.78 5.96 2.92
C PHE A 236 -1.85 6.45 4.03
N VAL A 237 -2.10 6.05 5.26
CA VAL A 237 -1.18 6.32 6.37
C VAL A 237 0.01 5.37 6.27
N TRP A 238 1.22 5.92 6.43
CA TRP A 238 2.45 5.17 6.35
C TRP A 238 3.25 5.29 7.65
N GLU A 239 3.39 4.19 8.38
CA GLU A 239 3.98 4.14 9.71
C GLU A 239 5.28 3.35 9.70
N LEU A 240 6.34 3.99 9.21
CA LEU A 240 7.67 3.41 9.13
C LEU A 240 8.53 3.76 10.36
N PRO A 241 9.46 2.90 10.79
CA PRO A 241 10.31 3.17 11.96
C PRO A 241 11.17 4.44 11.86
N SER A 242 11.48 4.89 10.63
CA SER A 242 12.19 6.16 10.37
C SER A 242 11.38 7.39 10.76
N ARG A 243 10.04 7.28 10.79
CA ARG A 243 9.09 8.36 11.12
C ARG A 243 9.17 9.58 10.19
N ARG A 244 9.86 9.45 9.05
CA ARG A 244 10.07 10.52 8.07
C ARG A 244 8.79 10.89 7.32
N HIS A 245 7.94 9.90 7.07
CA HIS A 245 6.73 10.04 6.25
C HIS A 245 5.47 9.96 7.11
N ILE A 246 4.42 10.68 6.71
CA ILE A 246 3.06 10.56 7.28
C ILE A 246 2.25 9.55 6.47
N GLY A 247 2.35 9.62 5.15
CA GLY A 247 1.49 8.85 4.26
C GLY A 247 1.69 9.15 2.79
N LEU A 248 0.87 8.49 1.97
CA LEU A 248 0.80 8.64 0.52
C LEU A 248 -0.58 9.16 0.13
N VAL A 249 -0.66 9.95 -0.93
CA VAL A 249 -1.89 10.55 -1.44
C VAL A 249 -1.94 10.37 -2.94
N SER A 250 -2.98 9.71 -3.44
CA SER A 250 -3.33 9.72 -4.86
C SER A 250 -4.31 10.85 -5.12
N THR A 251 -4.07 11.60 -6.17
CA THR A 251 -4.91 12.71 -6.60
C THR A 251 -5.94 12.27 -7.63
N ARG A 252 -6.92 13.13 -7.94
CA ARG A 252 -7.92 12.86 -8.98
C ARG A 252 -7.31 12.71 -10.38
N ASP A 253 -6.19 13.37 -10.63
CA ASP A 253 -5.42 13.25 -11.87
C ASP A 253 -4.39 12.10 -11.83
N HIS A 254 -4.58 11.14 -10.90
CA HIS A 254 -3.74 9.95 -10.73
C HIS A 254 -2.26 10.23 -10.47
N GLN A 255 -1.94 11.42 -9.95
CA GLN A 255 -0.60 11.75 -9.47
C GLN A 255 -0.43 11.27 -8.03
N LEU A 256 0.75 10.72 -7.73
CA LEU A 256 1.09 10.20 -6.41
C LEU A 256 2.00 11.18 -5.65
N TYR A 257 1.58 11.52 -4.43
CA TYR A 257 2.33 12.37 -3.52
C TYR A 257 2.69 11.60 -2.26
N LEU A 258 3.90 11.84 -1.76
CA LEU A 258 4.35 11.45 -0.44
C LEU A 258 4.25 12.66 0.49
N ILE A 259 3.73 12.48 1.71
CA ILE A 259 3.67 13.54 2.70
C ILE A 259 4.82 13.37 3.69
N GLU A 260 5.80 14.26 3.65
CA GLU A 260 6.85 14.32 4.66
C GLU A 260 6.28 14.82 5.99
N ARG A 261 6.73 14.21 7.08
CA ARG A 261 6.33 14.59 8.43
C ARG A 261 6.86 15.96 8.81
N GLU A 262 8.08 16.26 8.40
CA GLU A 262 8.68 17.57 8.63
C GLU A 262 8.01 18.61 7.73
N GLY A 263 7.44 19.64 8.34
CA GLY A 263 6.77 20.71 7.60
C GLY A 263 5.44 20.33 6.94
N TYR A 264 4.99 19.07 7.01
CA TYR A 264 3.79 18.59 6.31
C TYR A 264 3.86 18.82 4.78
N ARG A 265 5.05 18.60 4.20
CA ARG A 265 5.30 18.91 2.79
C ARG A 265 4.78 17.79 1.89
N PRO A 266 3.90 18.08 0.92
CA PRO A 266 3.57 17.15 -0.14
C PRO A 266 4.68 17.14 -1.20
N CYS A 267 5.28 15.98 -1.41
CA CYS A 267 6.33 15.75 -2.40
C CYS A 267 5.77 14.86 -3.51
N ARG A 268 5.76 15.35 -4.75
CA ARG A 268 5.31 14.57 -5.90
C ARG A 268 6.34 13.48 -6.21
N LEU A 269 5.90 12.24 -6.37
CA LEU A 269 6.74 11.16 -6.87
C LEU A 269 6.77 11.25 -8.41
N GLU A 270 7.97 11.19 -9.01
CA GLU A 270 8.15 11.28 -10.47
C GLU A 270 7.78 9.97 -11.18
N ILE A 271 6.51 9.58 -11.09
CA ILE A 271 5.91 8.50 -11.87
C ILE A 271 4.80 9.05 -12.78
N PRO A 272 4.51 8.42 -13.93
CA PRO A 272 3.56 8.97 -14.91
C PRO A 272 2.14 9.17 -14.35
N SER A 273 1.55 8.08 -13.85
CA SER A 273 0.23 8.06 -13.22
C SER A 273 0.07 6.75 -12.47
N TRP A 274 -0.76 6.75 -11.44
CA TRP A 274 -1.18 5.56 -10.73
C TRP A 274 -2.65 5.68 -10.29
N ASP A 275 -3.48 4.71 -10.68
CA ASP A 275 -4.85 4.58 -10.20
C ASP A 275 -4.96 3.50 -9.11
N PRO A 276 -5.12 3.88 -7.83
CA PRO A 276 -5.22 2.92 -6.72
C PRO A 276 -6.40 1.95 -6.83
N LEU A 277 -7.46 2.30 -7.57
CA LEU A 277 -8.64 1.46 -7.75
C LEU A 277 -8.53 0.47 -8.91
N ARG A 278 -7.45 0.55 -9.70
CA ARG A 278 -7.24 -0.33 -10.87
C ARG A 278 -5.89 -1.01 -10.89
N GLU A 279 -4.89 -0.42 -10.26
CA GLU A 279 -3.50 -0.83 -10.37
C GLU A 279 -2.91 -1.19 -9.00
N ASP A 280 -2.20 -2.31 -8.93
CA ASP A 280 -1.47 -2.71 -7.72
C ASP A 280 -0.19 -1.87 -7.61
N LEU A 281 0.06 -1.27 -6.44
CA LEU A 281 1.30 -0.54 -6.16
C LEU A 281 2.06 -1.22 -5.02
N THR A 282 3.34 -1.47 -5.23
CA THR A 282 4.26 -1.89 -4.17
C THR A 282 5.46 -0.96 -4.16
N ILE A 283 5.79 -0.41 -2.99
CA ILE A 283 7.00 0.40 -2.79
C ILE A 283 7.91 -0.37 -1.86
N ILE A 284 9.15 -0.62 -2.27
CA ILE A 284 10.18 -1.28 -1.46
C ILE A 284 11.46 -0.47 -1.62
N GLY A 285 12.17 -0.25 -0.52
CA GLY A 285 13.45 0.43 -0.59
C GLY A 285 13.99 0.81 0.77
N ASN A 286 14.83 1.83 0.79
CA ASN A 286 15.42 2.37 2.00
C ASN A 286 15.51 3.89 1.92
N ASP A 287 15.24 4.60 3.01
CA ASP A 287 15.35 6.07 3.08
C ASP A 287 16.79 6.57 2.83
N LEU A 288 17.80 5.70 2.91
CA LEU A 288 19.22 6.00 2.66
C LEU A 288 19.66 5.88 1.19
N ASP A 289 18.85 5.25 0.35
CA ASP A 289 19.26 4.77 -0.98
C ASP A 289 18.26 5.25 -2.03
N SER A 290 17.28 4.38 -2.32
CA SER A 290 16.28 4.58 -3.36
C SER A 290 15.02 3.79 -3.03
N TYR A 291 13.94 4.18 -3.67
CA TYR A 291 12.68 3.47 -3.65
C TYR A 291 12.43 2.80 -5.00
N THR A 292 12.15 1.52 -4.98
CA THR A 292 11.62 0.79 -6.13
C THR A 292 10.09 0.73 -6.02
N LEU A 293 9.42 1.39 -6.95
CA LEU A 293 7.98 1.34 -7.11
C LEU A 293 7.65 0.33 -8.19
N LYS A 294 6.80 -0.64 -7.87
CA LYS A 294 6.24 -1.62 -8.80
C LYS A 294 4.76 -1.30 -8.98
N VAL A 295 4.38 -0.83 -10.16
CA VAL A 295 3.00 -0.61 -10.58
C VAL A 295 2.61 -1.77 -11.50
N SER A 296 1.61 -2.56 -11.10
CA SER A 296 1.16 -3.72 -11.88
C SER A 296 -0.26 -3.54 -12.36
N THR A 297 -0.43 -3.71 -13.66
CA THR A 297 -1.71 -3.75 -14.36
C THR A 297 -2.03 -5.20 -14.75
N ALA A 298 -3.13 -5.42 -15.47
CA ALA A 298 -3.45 -6.74 -16.02
C ALA A 298 -2.42 -7.20 -17.07
N ASP A 299 -1.91 -6.25 -17.86
CA ASP A 299 -1.15 -6.52 -19.09
C ASP A 299 0.35 -6.27 -18.94
N ALA A 300 0.76 -5.42 -17.99
CA ALA A 300 2.16 -5.05 -17.81
C ALA A 300 2.47 -4.71 -16.35
N THR A 301 3.74 -4.88 -15.98
CA THR A 301 4.32 -4.35 -14.76
C THR A 301 5.37 -3.32 -15.08
N SER A 302 5.20 -2.11 -14.57
CA SER A 302 6.18 -1.04 -14.63
C SER A 302 6.90 -0.89 -13.30
N TYR A 303 8.21 -0.80 -13.37
CA TYR A 303 9.11 -0.54 -12.25
C TYR A 303 9.69 0.86 -12.41
N TYR A 304 9.67 1.65 -11.34
CA TYR A 304 10.25 2.99 -11.27
C TYR A 304 11.20 3.05 -10.08
N ALA A 305 12.42 3.50 -10.31
CA ALA A 305 13.40 3.76 -9.26
C ALA A 305 13.41 5.25 -8.96
N LEU A 306 13.13 5.62 -7.71
CA LEU A 306 13.16 7.01 -7.25
C LEU A 306 14.29 7.20 -6.24
N ASP A 307 14.93 8.36 -6.27
CA ASP A 307 15.86 8.77 -5.23
C ASP A 307 15.12 9.00 -3.90
N ALA A 308 15.66 8.50 -2.79
CA ALA A 308 14.98 8.57 -1.49
C ALA A 308 14.96 9.99 -0.87
N THR A 309 15.79 10.91 -1.37
CA THR A 309 15.90 12.27 -0.84
C THR A 309 14.99 13.25 -1.58
N ASN A 310 15.05 13.24 -2.92
CA ASN A 310 14.35 14.23 -3.74
C ASN A 310 13.19 13.64 -4.57
N TYR A 311 12.99 12.31 -4.52
CA TYR A 311 11.91 11.59 -5.20
C TYR A 311 11.94 11.68 -6.74
N THR A 312 13.10 12.06 -7.29
CA THR A 312 13.30 12.13 -8.75
C THR A 312 13.46 10.74 -9.36
N LEU A 313 13.06 10.60 -10.62
CA LEU A 313 13.14 9.36 -11.36
C LEU A 313 14.60 9.07 -11.76
N LEU A 314 15.15 7.99 -11.20
CA LEU A 314 16.48 7.48 -11.53
C LEU A 314 16.46 6.55 -12.75
N SER A 315 15.48 5.64 -12.81
CA SER A 315 15.36 4.65 -13.87
C SER A 315 13.95 4.08 -13.94
N SER A 316 13.57 3.54 -15.09
CA SER A 316 12.30 2.85 -15.30
C SER A 316 12.49 1.59 -16.13
N LEU A 317 11.74 0.53 -15.80
CA LEU A 317 11.73 -0.73 -16.52
C LEU A 317 10.27 -1.19 -16.69
N GLN A 318 9.88 -1.58 -17.89
CA GLN A 318 8.57 -2.18 -18.15
C GLN A 318 8.74 -3.64 -18.54
N VAL A 319 7.91 -4.49 -17.94
CA VAL A 319 7.82 -5.91 -18.24
C VAL A 319 6.39 -6.20 -18.67
N ASP A 320 6.21 -6.53 -19.94
CA ASP A 320 4.91 -6.88 -20.49
C ASP A 320 4.57 -8.34 -20.12
N HIS A 321 3.31 -8.57 -19.75
CA HIS A 321 2.74 -9.88 -19.47
C HIS A 321 1.81 -10.27 -20.62
N PRO A 322 2.29 -11.03 -21.62
CA PRO A 322 1.38 -11.57 -22.61
C PRO A 322 0.38 -12.52 -21.92
N GLU A 323 -0.88 -12.09 -21.90
CA GLU A 323 -2.10 -12.83 -21.52
C GLU A 323 -2.12 -13.48 -20.12
N ARG A 324 -2.58 -12.73 -19.11
CA ARG A 324 -3.03 -13.27 -17.82
C ARG A 324 -4.52 -13.60 -17.75
N ALA A 325 -5.30 -13.23 -18.77
CA ALA A 325 -6.69 -13.59 -18.85
C ALA A 325 -6.78 -15.08 -19.18
N MET A 326 -7.09 -15.90 -18.18
CA MET A 326 -7.53 -17.27 -18.47
C MET A 326 -8.85 -17.15 -19.24
N PRO A 327 -9.02 -17.71 -20.44
CA PRO A 327 -10.32 -17.67 -21.11
C PRO A 327 -11.36 -18.47 -20.30
N GLY A 328 -12.57 -17.94 -20.12
CA GLY A 328 -13.65 -18.64 -19.40
C GLY A 328 -14.54 -17.77 -18.51
N LEU A 329 -15.47 -18.44 -17.80
CA LEU A 329 -16.38 -17.80 -16.85
C LEU A 329 -15.68 -17.60 -15.50
N HIS A 330 -15.29 -16.36 -15.20
CA HIS A 330 -14.70 -15.99 -13.92
C HIS A 330 -15.72 -15.38 -13.00
N PHE A 331 -15.62 -15.69 -11.72
CA PHE A 331 -16.48 -15.10 -10.69
C PHE A 331 -15.73 -14.12 -9.79
N THR A 332 -14.41 -14.04 -9.95
CA THR A 332 -13.53 -13.20 -9.12
C THR A 332 -12.60 -12.41 -10.03
N SER A 333 -12.55 -11.08 -9.83
CA SER A 333 -11.59 -10.20 -10.47
C SER A 333 -10.87 -9.38 -9.40
N ARG A 334 -9.64 -8.94 -9.70
CA ARG A 334 -8.91 -7.99 -8.85
C ARG A 334 -9.60 -6.62 -8.78
N LEU A 335 -10.41 -6.31 -9.78
CA LEU A 335 -11.14 -5.05 -9.91
C LEU A 335 -12.54 -5.08 -9.27
N ASP A 336 -13.02 -6.26 -8.88
CA ASP A 336 -14.37 -6.39 -8.33
C ASP A 336 -14.34 -6.37 -6.79
N GLY A 337 -15.15 -5.50 -6.19
CA GLY A 337 -15.43 -5.53 -4.75
C GLY A 337 -16.31 -6.72 -4.32
N TRP A 338 -16.97 -7.38 -5.28
CA TRP A 338 -17.93 -8.48 -5.07
C TRP A 338 -17.75 -9.59 -6.10
N VAL A 339 -18.27 -10.79 -5.81
CA VAL A 339 -18.28 -11.90 -6.78
C VAL A 339 -19.20 -11.54 -7.95
N LYS A 340 -18.65 -11.45 -9.17
CA LYS A 340 -19.39 -11.09 -10.38
C LYS A 340 -18.97 -12.00 -11.54
N PRO A 341 -19.92 -12.62 -12.28
CA PRO A 341 -19.60 -13.41 -13.46
C PRO A 341 -19.05 -12.51 -14.58
N ARG A 342 -17.91 -12.89 -15.15
CA ARG A 342 -17.27 -12.30 -16.32
C ARG A 342 -17.02 -13.39 -17.36
N LEU A 343 -17.22 -13.05 -18.62
CA LEU A 343 -16.86 -13.89 -19.76
C LEU A 343 -15.68 -13.19 -20.43
N ASP A 344 -14.51 -13.80 -20.35
CA ASP A 344 -13.30 -13.38 -21.08
C ASP A 344 -13.08 -14.30 -22.29
#